data_AF-A0A270B6E7-F1
#
_entry.id   AF-A0A270B6E7-F1
#
_cell.length_a   1.000
_cell.length_b   1.000
_cell.length_c   1.000
_cell.angle_alpha   90.00
_cell.angle_beta   90.00
_cell.angle_gamma   90.00
#
_symmetry.space_group_name_H-M   'P 1'
#
loop_
_entity.id
_entity.type
_entity.pdbx_description
1 polymer ?
#
loop_
_entity_poly.entity_id
_entity_poly.type
_entity_poly.pdbx_seq_one_letter_code
_entity_poly.pdbx_strand_id
1 'polypeptide(L)' 'MRVSSAEFIRNGKDRLVLLSAAEYQKLLARYRRVVLPNELSELDIEAIAASMVPDSYAHLDAEISNQ' A
#
# COMPACT_ATOMS: atom_id res chain seq x y z
N MET A 1 -12.15 -4.68 -1.00
CA MET A 1 -11.62 -5.59 -2.03
C MET A 1 -10.72 -6.60 -1.33
N ARG A 2 -11.12 -7.88 -1.27
CA ARG A 2 -10.27 -8.91 -0.65
C ARG A 2 -9.23 -9.32 -1.70
N VAL A 3 -8.01 -8.87 -1.50
CA VAL A 3 -6.85 -9.29 -2.31
C VAL A 3 -6.33 -10.56 -1.65
N SER A 4 -6.46 -11.69 -2.34
CA SER A 4 -5.88 -12.96 -1.90
C SER A 4 -4.73 -13.30 -2.84
N SER A 5 -3.54 -12.82 -2.53
CA SER A 5 -2.30 -13.27 -3.14
C SER A 5 -1.76 -14.49 -2.40
N ALA A 6 -1.10 -15.39 -3.10
CA ALA A 6 -0.36 -16.50 -2.50
C ALA A 6 1.14 -16.28 -2.74
N GLU A 7 1.93 -16.39 -1.67
CA GLU A 7 3.38 -16.32 -1.71
C GLU A 7 3.97 -17.72 -1.71
N PHE A 8 4.82 -18.01 -2.68
CA PHE A 8 5.54 -19.28 -2.77
C PHE A 8 7.03 -19.04 -2.51
N ILE A 9 7.50 -19.55 -1.37
CA ILE A 9 8.89 -19.49 -0.93
C ILE A 9 9.60 -20.78 -1.37
N ARG A 10 10.72 -20.66 -2.09
CA ARG A 10 11.58 -21.81 -2.44
C ARG A 10 13.00 -21.55 -1.93
N ASN A 11 13.48 -22.42 -1.06
CA ASN A 11 14.80 -22.33 -0.39
C ASN A 11 14.97 -21.03 0.42
N GLY A 12 13.94 -20.63 1.18
CA GLY A 12 13.99 -19.47 2.07
C GLY A 12 14.16 -18.12 1.36
N LYS A 13 13.90 -18.07 0.05
CA LYS A 13 13.91 -16.85 -0.74
C LYS A 13 12.56 -16.66 -1.41
N ASP A 14 12.03 -15.45 -1.33
CA ASP A 14 10.79 -15.06 -2.00
C ASP A 14 11.04 -15.08 -3.51
N ARG A 15 10.31 -15.94 -4.23
CA ARG A 15 10.52 -16.09 -5.68
C ARG A 15 9.26 -15.97 -6.51
N LEU A 16 8.08 -16.21 -5.96
CA LEU A 16 6.84 -16.18 -6.75
C LEU A 16 5.65 -15.69 -5.94
N VAL A 17 5.01 -14.64 -6.44
CA VAL A 17 3.68 -14.20 -5.99
C VAL A 17 2.68 -14.57 -7.07
N LEU A 18 1.65 -15.33 -6.69
CA LEU A 18 0.53 -15.62 -7.56
C LEU A 18 -0.60 -14.63 -7.25
N LEU A 19 -1.06 -13.95 -8.29
CA LEU A 19 -2.15 -12.99 -8.24
C LEU A 19 -3.03 -13.14 -9.48
N SER A 20 -4.24 -12.59 -9.46
CA SER A 20 -5.09 -12.62 -10.64
C SER A 20 -4.46 -11.84 -11.80
N ALA A 21 -4.75 -12.24 -13.04
CA ALA A 21 -4.29 -11.50 -14.22
C ALA A 21 -4.72 -10.03 -14.17
N ALA A 22 -5.93 -9.75 -13.68
CA ALA A 22 -6.45 -8.40 -13.53
C ALA A 22 -5.64 -7.56 -12.51
N GLU A 23 -5.22 -8.16 -11.39
CA GLU A 23 -4.34 -7.50 -10.42
C GLU A 23 -2.95 -7.26 -10.99
N TYR A 24 -2.44 -8.20 -11.79
CA TYR A 24 -1.12 -8.05 -12.42
C TYR A 24 -1.10 -6.90 -13.43
N GLN A 25 -2.16 -6.78 -14.24
CA GLN A 25 -2.30 -5.66 -15.17
C GLN A 25 -2.42 -4.32 -14.46
N LYS A 26 -3.10 -4.26 -13.31
CA LYS A 26 -3.15 -3.05 -12.47
C LYS A 26 -1.76 -2.65 -11.97
N LEU A 27 -0.96 -3.61 -11.51
CA LEU A 27 0.42 -3.35 -11.08
C LEU A 27 1.28 -2.82 -12.23
N LEU A 28 1.21 -3.46 -13.41
CA LEU A 28 1.95 -3.02 -14.60
C LEU A 28 1.58 -1.60 -15.03
N ALA A 29 0.28 -1.27 -15.03
CA ALA A 29 -0.22 0.05 -15.39
C ALA A 29 0.11 1.13 -14.35
N ARG A 30 0.81 0.78 -13.26
CA ARG A 30 0.99 1.62 -12.07
C ARG A 30 -0.35 2.22 -11.65
N TYR A 31 -1.39 1.38 -11.64
CA TYR A 31 -2.76 1.83 -11.44
C TYR A 31 -2.85 2.56 -10.09
N ARG A 32 -2.97 3.89 -10.16
CA ARG A 32 -3.18 4.77 -9.02
C ARG A 32 -4.64 5.17 -9.05
N ARG A 33 -5.34 4.94 -7.95
CA ARG A 33 -6.64 5.58 -7.73
C ARG A 33 -6.38 6.92 -7.05
N VAL A 34 -6.52 8.00 -7.82
CA VAL A 34 -6.54 9.36 -7.28
C VAL A 34 -8.00 9.68 -6.98
N VAL A 35 -8.27 10.15 -5.78
CA VAL A 35 -9.59 10.63 -5.37
C VAL A 35 -9.49 12.11 -4.99
N LEU A 36 -10.53 12.87 -5.29
CA LEU A 36 -10.66 14.23 -4.81
C LEU A 36 -11.10 14.24 -3.33
N PRO A 37 -10.78 15.30 -2.57
CA PRO A 37 -11.19 15.38 -1.17
C PRO A 37 -12.71 15.23 -0.95
N ASN A 38 -13.53 15.70 -1.90
CA ASN A 38 -14.99 15.61 -1.84
C ASN A 38 -15.54 14.21 -2.21
N GLU A 39 -14.69 13.29 -2.65
CA GLU A 39 -15.05 11.90 -2.93
C GLU A 39 -14.81 10.99 -1.71
N LEU A 40 -14.19 11.51 -0.65
CA LEU A 40 -13.99 10.80 0.61
C LEU A 40 -15.28 10.81 1.43
N SER A 41 -15.64 9.67 2.01
CA SER A 41 -16.73 9.62 2.97
C SER A 41 -16.29 10.20 4.32
N GLU A 42 -17.26 10.60 5.15
CA GLU A 42 -16.99 11.04 6.54
C GLU A 42 -16.19 9.97 7.31
N LEU A 43 -16.52 8.69 7.13
CA LEU A 43 -15.79 7.57 7.74
C LEU A 43 -14.34 7.49 7.29
N ASP A 44 -14.07 7.75 6.00
CA ASP A 44 -12.68 7.77 5.49
C ASP A 44 -11.90 8.94 6.11
N ILE A 45 -12.54 10.11 6.24
CA ILE A 45 -11.94 11.30 6.86
C ILE A 45 -11.61 11.04 8.33
N GLU A 46 -12.54 10.48 9.10
CA GLU A 46 -12.33 10.12 10.50
C GLU A 46 -11.19 9.09 10.66
N ALA A 47 -11.16 8.07 9.80
CA ALA A 47 -10.10 7.06 9.83
C ALA A 47 -8.72 7.66 9.53
N ILE A 48 -8.62 8.55 8.54
CA ILE A 48 -7.37 9.26 8.21
C ILE A 48 -6.94 10.14 9.38
N ALA A 49 -7.86 10.89 9.98
CA ALA A 49 -7.56 11.76 11.12
C ALA A 49 -7.08 10.97 12.35
N ALA A 50 -7.62 9.77 12.57
CA ALA A 50 -7.21 8.88 13.65
C ALA A 50 -5.92 8.08 13.33
N SER A 51 -5.44 8.11 12.09
CA SER A 51 -4.26 7.35 11.67
C SER A 51 -2.99 7.99 12.21
N MET A 52 -2.10 7.17 12.77
CA MET A 52 -0.81 7.59 13.30
C MET A 52 0.29 6.67 12.80
N VAL A 53 1.43 7.26 12.41
CA VAL A 53 2.61 6.50 12.02
C VAL A 53 3.21 5.86 13.29
N PRO A 54 3.49 4.54 13.31
CA PRO A 54 4.10 3.90 14.47
C PRO A 54 5.49 4.47 14.78
N ASP A 55 5.82 4.60 16.07
CA ASP A 55 7.11 5.14 16.55
C ASP A 55 8.34 4.43 15.98
N SER A 56 8.23 3.15 15.62
CA SER A 56 9.30 2.39 14.95
C SER A 56 9.80 3.04 13.66
N TYR A 57 8.98 3.89 13.03
CA TYR A 57 9.29 4.60 11.79
C TYR A 57 9.79 6.03 12.00
N ALA A 58 9.97 6.51 13.24
CA ALA A 58 10.45 7.88 13.50
C ALA A 58 11.82 8.19 12.86
N HIS A 59 12.65 7.17 12.60
CA HIS A 59 13.92 7.33 11.89
C HIS A 59 13.78 7.85 10.45
N LEU A 60 12.61 7.68 9.82
CA LEU A 60 12.33 8.14 8.46
C LEU A 60 12.17 9.66 8.36
N ASP A 61 11.80 10.34 9.46
CA ASP A 61 11.68 11.81 9.46
C ASP A 61 13.02 12.50 9.18
N ALA A 62 14.13 11.84 9.56
CA ALA A 62 15.48 12.32 9.28
C ALA A 62 15.86 12.24 7.79
N GLU A 63 15.15 11.44 6.98
CA GLU A 63 15.41 11.32 5.54
C GLU A 63 14.92 12.54 4.74
N ILE A 64 13.98 13.32 5.29
CA ILE A 64 13.41 14.51 4.63
C ILE A 64 14.40 15.67 4.56
N SER A 65 15.36 15.76 5.51
CA SER A 65 16.34 16.85 5.57
C SER A 65 17.53 16.70 4.60
N ASN A 66 17.62 15.58 3.87
CA ASN A 66 18.72 15.25 2.94
C ASN A 66 18.34 15.34 1.45
N GLN A 67 17.23 16.03 1.10
CA GLN A 67 16.82 16.31 -0.28
C GLN A 67 17.09 17.77 -0.65
#